data_AF-A0A948MCN5-F1
#
_entry.id   AF-A0A948MCN5-F1
#
_cell.length_a   1.000
_cell.length_b   1.000
_cell.length_c   1.000
_cell.angle_alpha   90.00
_cell.angle_beta   90.00
_cell.angle_gamma   90.00
#
_symmetry.space_group_name_H-M   'P 1'
#
loop_
_entity.id
_entity.type
_entity.pdbx_description
1 polymer ?
#
loop_
_entity_poly.entity_id
_entity_poly.type
_entity_poly.pdbx_seq_one_letter_code
_entity_poly.pdbx_strand_id
1 'polypeptide(L)'
;MQIRQKLDKPARCLREPAAYTLIEVLVSLGITTLILGGVVSFLTMSDNSWEIGREKLLEQQQARMAIDNITVNLQSSSPRWQDSNGTNYTVALSAGRIDFYLPVFYPSCCPDNCSDQSLCLDSQSLLHQSEDIQKLTKVTYKLNPDDTTQLLMKEGLAASRIVAHQMSNLSFNCGCSGCSEVGDACPFVDISLTTESQTQHTVQSTIALRNRNIALSGTLEVEEPEEGEF
;
A
#
# COMPACT_ATOMS: atom_id res chain seq x y z
N MET A 1 86.73 -22.29 28.57
CA MET A 1 87.45 -21.31 27.73
C MET A 1 86.42 -20.74 26.74
N GLN A 2 85.80 -19.61 27.06
CA GLN A 2 84.71 -19.00 26.27
C GLN A 2 85.24 -17.79 25.53
N ILE A 3 85.15 -17.80 24.19
CA ILE A 3 85.54 -16.69 23.33
C ILE A 3 84.28 -15.86 23.05
N ARG A 4 84.20 -14.67 23.66
CA ARG A 4 83.17 -13.65 23.39
C ARG A 4 83.45 -13.01 22.02
N GLN A 5 82.61 -13.28 21.03
CA GLN A 5 82.57 -12.48 19.80
C GLN A 5 81.81 -11.17 20.06
N LYS A 6 82.50 -10.04 19.89
CA LYS A 6 81.90 -8.70 19.90
C LYS A 6 81.13 -8.52 18.59
N LEU A 7 79.83 -8.32 18.70
CA LEU A 7 78.95 -7.97 17.58
C LEU A 7 79.05 -6.47 17.34
N ASP A 8 79.85 -6.04 16.36
CA ASP A 8 79.93 -4.65 15.95
C ASP A 8 78.65 -4.23 15.22
N LYS A 9 77.91 -3.29 15.82
CA LYS A 9 76.73 -2.67 15.20
C LYS A 9 77.20 -1.75 14.07
N PRO A 10 76.71 -1.93 12.82
CA PRO A 10 77.05 -1.00 11.74
C PRO A 10 76.55 0.40 12.06
N ALA A 11 77.44 1.38 11.88
CA ALA A 11 77.14 2.79 12.01
C ALA A 11 76.00 3.17 11.06
N ARG A 12 74.88 3.64 11.60
CA ARG A 12 73.78 4.18 10.80
C ARG A 12 74.23 5.51 10.21
N CYS A 13 74.46 5.58 8.90
CA CYS A 13 74.57 6.84 8.18
C CYS A 13 73.27 7.63 8.36
N LEU A 14 73.33 8.72 9.13
CA LEU A 14 72.25 9.70 9.23
C LEU A 14 72.16 10.40 7.87
N ARG A 15 71.17 10.00 7.07
CA ARG A 15 70.83 10.66 5.80
C ARG A 15 70.33 12.07 6.14
N GLU A 16 71.00 13.09 5.62
CA GLU A 16 70.53 14.48 5.79
C GLU A 16 69.11 14.62 5.25
N PRO A 17 68.21 15.34 5.96
CA PRO A 17 66.85 15.52 5.51
C PRO A 17 66.86 16.35 4.21
N ALA A 18 66.43 15.73 3.10
CA ALA A 18 66.20 16.45 1.86
C ALA A 18 65.11 17.50 2.09
N ALA A 19 65.46 18.77 1.91
CA ALA A 19 64.49 19.86 1.99
C ALA A 19 63.54 19.78 0.78
N TYR A 20 62.26 19.52 1.03
CA TYR A 20 61.23 19.54 0.00
C TYR A 20 61.11 20.94 -0.59
N THR A 21 61.02 21.03 -1.91
CA THR A 21 60.81 22.33 -2.56
C THR A 21 59.36 22.76 -2.40
N LEU A 22 59.11 24.07 -2.30
CA LEU A 22 57.74 24.62 -2.18
C LEU A 22 56.81 24.14 -3.30
N ILE A 23 57.36 23.90 -4.50
CA ILE A 23 56.61 23.38 -5.66
C ILE A 23 56.10 21.96 -5.40
N GLU A 24 56.91 21.07 -4.81
CA GLU A 24 56.49 19.69 -4.49
C GLU A 24 55.32 19.68 -3.50
N VAL A 25 55.37 20.56 -2.49
CA VAL A 25 54.28 20.70 -1.52
C VAL A 25 53.00 21.18 -2.20
N LEU A 26 53.07 22.20 -3.06
CA LEU A 26 51.89 22.70 -3.79
C LEU A 26 51.27 21.65 -4.73
N VAL A 27 52.10 20.89 -5.44
CA VAL A 27 51.62 19.80 -6.32
C VAL A 27 50.95 18.71 -5.49
N SER A 28 51.56 18.29 -4.37
CA SER A 28 50.98 17.28 -3.49
C SER A 28 49.64 17.72 -2.89
N LEU A 29 49.53 19.00 -2.53
CA LEU A 29 48.30 19.60 -2.03
C LEU A 29 47.22 19.61 -3.11
N GLY A 30 47.56 20.03 -4.34
CA GLY A 30 46.64 20.04 -5.47
C GLY A 30 46.07 18.66 -5.77
N ILE A 31 46.91 17.63 -5.83
CA ILE A 31 46.48 16.23 -6.03
C ILE A 31 45.57 15.79 -4.89
N THR A 32 45.95 16.08 -3.64
CA THR A 32 45.16 15.70 -2.47
C THR A 32 43.77 16.37 -2.49
N THR A 33 43.70 17.65 -2.83
CA THR A 33 42.41 18.37 -2.95
C THR A 33 41.53 17.81 -4.05
N LEU A 34 42.11 17.40 -5.18
CA LEU A 34 41.36 16.78 -6.28
C LEU A 34 40.78 15.43 -5.86
N ILE A 35 41.59 14.59 -5.21
CA ILE A 35 41.14 13.29 -4.71
C ILE A 35 40.03 13.46 -3.68
N LEU A 36 40.23 14.35 -2.68
CA LEU A 36 39.22 14.62 -1.66
C LEU A 36 37.93 15.19 -2.28
N GLY A 37 38.03 16.11 -3.23
CA GLY A 37 36.88 16.65 -3.95
C GLY A 37 36.11 15.58 -4.74
N GLY A 38 36.82 14.65 -5.37
CA GLY A 38 36.24 13.50 -6.06
C GLY A 38 35.49 12.57 -5.12
N VAL A 39 36.08 12.24 -3.96
CA VAL A 39 35.44 11.40 -2.93
C VAL A 39 34.19 12.08 -2.38
N VAL A 40 34.26 13.37 -2.03
CA VAL A 40 33.08 14.10 -1.53
C VAL A 40 31.96 14.13 -2.56
N SER A 41 32.28 14.39 -3.84
CA SER A 41 31.30 14.39 -4.92
C SER A 41 30.66 13.01 -5.13
N PHE A 42 31.45 11.95 -4.99
CA PHE A 42 30.93 10.58 -5.08
C PHE A 42 30.02 10.25 -3.90
N LEU A 43 30.40 10.61 -2.67
CA LEU A 43 29.60 10.37 -1.47
C LEU A 43 28.27 11.14 -1.52
N THR A 44 28.28 12.41 -1.93
CA THR A 44 27.04 13.20 -2.06
C THR A 44 26.12 12.65 -3.15
N MET A 45 26.67 12.18 -4.27
CA MET A 45 25.89 11.52 -5.31
C MET A 45 25.31 10.18 -4.83
N SER A 46 26.06 9.42 -4.04
CA SER A 46 25.62 8.17 -3.42
C SER A 46 24.47 8.40 -2.44
N ASP A 47 24.58 9.41 -1.57
CA ASP A 47 23.55 9.73 -0.57
C ASP A 47 22.23 10.15 -1.26
N ASN A 48 22.31 11.01 -2.27
CA ASN A 48 21.13 11.41 -3.05
C ASN A 48 20.48 10.21 -3.76
N SER A 49 21.30 9.33 -4.35
CA SER A 49 20.77 8.12 -5.02
C SER A 49 20.11 7.16 -4.02
N TRP A 50 20.65 7.06 -2.80
CA TRP A 50 20.07 6.22 -1.75
C TRP A 50 18.75 6.78 -1.27
N GLU A 51 18.66 8.10 -1.03
CA GLU A 51 17.43 8.76 -0.60
C GLU A 51 16.31 8.60 -1.63
N ILE A 52 16.59 8.88 -2.90
CA ILE A 52 15.64 8.66 -4.01
C ILE A 52 15.23 7.18 -4.08
N GLY A 53 16.17 6.25 -3.90
CA GLY A 53 15.88 4.82 -3.89
C GLY A 53 14.94 4.42 -2.75
N ARG A 54 15.16 4.97 -1.55
CA ARG A 54 14.34 4.72 -0.36
C ARG A 54 12.92 5.24 -0.55
N GLU A 55 12.76 6.46 -1.06
CA GLU A 55 11.45 7.07 -1.31
C GLU A 55 10.64 6.24 -2.32
N LYS A 56 11.26 5.82 -3.43
CA LYS A 56 10.61 4.95 -4.43
C LYS A 56 10.15 3.61 -3.86
N LEU A 57 10.91 3.02 -2.93
CA LEU A 57 10.51 1.77 -2.28
C LEU A 57 9.30 1.98 -1.36
N LEU A 58 9.25 3.10 -0.65
CA LEU A 58 8.14 3.47 0.22
C LEU A 58 6.87 3.73 -0.59
N GLU A 59 6.97 4.46 -1.70
CA GLU A 59 5.88 4.66 -2.67
C GLU A 59 5.31 3.33 -3.17
N GLN A 60 6.18 2.42 -3.62
CA GLN A 60 5.77 1.10 -4.10
C GLN A 60 5.11 0.27 -3.00
N GLN A 61 5.63 0.34 -1.77
CA GLN A 61 5.05 -0.38 -0.64
C GLN A 61 3.65 0.14 -0.32
N GLN A 62 3.43 1.45 -0.30
CA GLN A 62 2.11 2.04 -0.07
C GLN A 62 1.12 1.68 -1.17
N ALA A 63 1.54 1.77 -2.44
CA ALA A 63 0.72 1.37 -3.58
C ALA A 63 0.28 -0.10 -3.47
N ARG A 64 1.19 -1.01 -3.09
CA ARG A 64 0.87 -2.43 -2.86
C ARG A 64 -0.12 -2.61 -1.71
N MET A 65 0.10 -1.96 -0.57
CA MET A 65 -0.81 -2.02 0.56
C MET A 65 -2.21 -1.54 0.21
N ALA A 66 -2.34 -0.47 -0.58
CA ALA A 66 -3.62 0.01 -1.06
C ALA A 66 -4.33 -1.01 -1.96
N ILE A 67 -3.61 -1.58 -2.94
CA ILE A 67 -4.17 -2.60 -3.84
C ILE A 67 -4.58 -3.85 -3.07
N ASP A 68 -3.77 -4.30 -2.10
CA ASP A 68 -4.08 -5.46 -1.26
C ASP A 68 -5.34 -5.18 -0.43
N ASN A 69 -5.46 -4.00 0.18
CA ASN A 69 -6.66 -3.61 0.94
C ASN A 69 -7.92 -3.56 0.05
N ILE A 70 -7.82 -2.96 -1.14
CA ILE A 70 -8.94 -2.94 -2.10
C ILE A 70 -9.31 -4.37 -2.49
N THR A 71 -8.31 -5.21 -2.78
CA THR A 71 -8.52 -6.59 -3.21
C THR A 71 -9.20 -7.42 -2.12
N VAL A 72 -8.75 -7.32 -0.86
CA VAL A 72 -9.35 -8.03 0.28
C VAL A 72 -10.81 -7.61 0.50
N ASN A 73 -11.08 -6.31 0.40
CA ASN A 73 -12.45 -5.79 0.54
C ASN A 73 -13.34 -6.24 -0.63
N LEU A 74 -12.85 -6.17 -1.87
CA LEU A 74 -13.60 -6.67 -3.02
C LEU A 74 -13.85 -8.18 -2.97
N GLN A 75 -12.87 -8.97 -2.50
CA GLN A 75 -13.03 -10.41 -2.30
C GLN A 75 -14.07 -10.76 -1.22
N SER A 76 -14.30 -9.83 -0.29
CA SER A 76 -15.31 -9.95 0.77
C SER A 76 -16.69 -9.45 0.32
N SER A 77 -16.77 -8.80 -0.85
CA SER A 77 -18.01 -8.29 -1.44
C SER A 77 -18.63 -9.29 -2.45
N SER A 78 -19.90 -9.08 -2.78
CA SER A 78 -20.57 -9.75 -3.91
C SER A 78 -20.62 -8.79 -5.11
N PRO A 79 -20.55 -9.28 -6.37
CA PRO A 79 -20.76 -8.44 -7.56
C PRO A 79 -22.16 -7.80 -7.56
N ARG A 80 -23.14 -8.50 -6.97
CA ARG A 80 -24.51 -8.04 -6.81
C ARG A 80 -25.08 -8.58 -5.50
N TRP A 81 -25.58 -7.68 -4.68
CA TRP A 81 -26.50 -8.02 -3.59
C TRP A 81 -27.93 -7.72 -4.05
N GLN A 82 -28.89 -8.54 -3.64
CA GLN A 82 -30.30 -8.30 -3.91
C GLN A 82 -31.10 -8.43 -2.62
N ASP A 83 -31.76 -7.35 -2.21
CA ASP A 83 -32.60 -7.37 -1.00
C ASP A 83 -33.89 -8.19 -1.22
N SER A 84 -34.66 -8.38 -0.15
CA SER A 84 -35.96 -9.06 -0.20
C SER A 84 -37.00 -8.35 -1.07
N ASN A 85 -36.78 -7.07 -1.39
CA ASN A 85 -37.66 -6.24 -2.23
C ASN A 85 -37.28 -6.29 -3.72
N GLY A 86 -36.17 -6.96 -4.05
CA GLY A 86 -35.64 -7.06 -5.41
C GLY A 86 -34.72 -5.91 -5.83
N THR A 87 -34.39 -4.98 -4.93
CA THR A 87 -33.41 -3.90 -5.14
C THR A 87 -32.03 -4.49 -5.28
N ASN A 88 -31.32 -4.13 -6.36
CA ASN A 88 -29.97 -4.60 -6.62
C ASN A 88 -28.93 -3.57 -6.17
N TYR A 89 -27.95 -4.02 -5.41
CA TYR A 89 -26.76 -3.26 -5.03
C TYR A 89 -25.56 -3.87 -5.75
N THR A 90 -25.14 -3.23 -6.84
CA THR A 90 -24.03 -3.69 -7.68
C THR A 90 -22.75 -2.93 -7.37
N VAL A 91 -21.62 -3.50 -7.79
CA VAL A 91 -20.34 -2.79 -7.79
C VAL A 91 -20.36 -1.75 -8.91
N ALA A 92 -20.34 -0.47 -8.54
CA ALA A 92 -20.37 0.65 -9.47
C ALA A 92 -18.94 1.14 -9.73
N LEU A 93 -18.60 1.30 -11.01
CA LEU A 93 -17.33 1.79 -11.48
C LEU A 93 -17.53 3.17 -12.12
N SER A 94 -16.66 4.11 -11.78
CA SER A 94 -16.62 5.45 -12.37
C SER A 94 -15.17 5.89 -12.54
N ALA A 95 -14.93 6.99 -13.26
CA ALA A 95 -13.57 7.46 -13.56
C ALA A 95 -12.76 7.72 -12.27
N GLY A 96 -11.91 6.77 -11.89
CA GLY A 96 -11.09 6.83 -10.68
C GLY A 96 -11.85 6.60 -9.37
N ARG A 97 -13.06 6.03 -9.42
CA ARG A 97 -13.82 5.67 -8.22
C ARG A 97 -14.52 4.32 -8.36
N ILE A 98 -14.49 3.54 -7.29
CA ILE A 98 -15.22 2.28 -7.16
C ILE A 98 -16.06 2.32 -5.90
N ASP A 99 -17.32 1.90 -6.03
CA ASP A 99 -18.24 1.68 -4.92
C ASP A 99 -18.66 0.21 -4.89
N PHE A 100 -18.67 -0.39 -3.71
CA PHE A 100 -19.17 -1.74 -3.50
C PHE A 100 -19.70 -1.90 -2.06
N TYR A 101 -20.31 -3.05 -1.77
CA TYR A 101 -20.96 -3.28 -0.48
C TYR A 101 -20.32 -4.48 0.23
N LEU A 102 -19.91 -4.26 1.48
CA LEU A 102 -19.42 -5.29 2.37
C LEU A 102 -20.54 -5.80 3.27
N PRO A 103 -20.67 -7.13 3.45
CA PRO A 103 -21.60 -7.70 4.42
C PRO A 103 -21.05 -7.53 5.83
N VAL A 104 -21.88 -6.99 6.72
CA VAL A 104 -21.67 -7.02 8.17
C VAL A 104 -22.56 -8.12 8.73
N PHE A 105 -21.93 -9.14 9.28
CA PHE A 105 -22.65 -10.27 9.88
C PHE A 105 -23.03 -9.97 11.32
N TYR A 106 -24.08 -10.63 11.82
CA TYR A 106 -24.39 -10.59 13.23
C TYR A 106 -23.18 -11.08 14.06
N PRO A 107 -22.76 -10.34 15.11
CA PRO A 107 -21.68 -10.79 15.98
C PRO A 107 -22.10 -12.10 16.67
N SER A 108 -21.16 -12.99 17.01
CA SER A 108 -21.49 -14.17 17.81
C SER A 108 -22.11 -13.75 19.15
N CYS A 109 -23.37 -14.10 19.39
CA CYS A 109 -24.20 -13.44 20.40
C CYS A 109 -24.05 -13.92 21.85
N CYS A 110 -22.99 -14.67 22.19
CA CYS A 110 -22.81 -15.17 23.55
C CYS A 110 -21.42 -14.87 24.10
N PRO A 111 -21.29 -13.79 24.92
CA PRO A 111 -20.07 -13.50 25.64
C PRO A 111 -19.74 -14.57 26.70
N ASP A 112 -20.75 -15.20 27.33
CA ASP A 112 -20.54 -16.20 28.39
C ASP A 112 -21.73 -17.21 28.47
N ASN A 113 -21.47 -18.52 28.29
CA ASN A 113 -22.34 -19.63 28.71
C ASN A 113 -23.69 -19.90 28.00
N CYS A 114 -23.79 -19.75 26.68
CA CYS A 114 -24.89 -20.34 25.92
C CYS A 114 -24.51 -21.75 25.43
N SER A 115 -25.45 -22.69 25.50
CA SER A 115 -25.28 -24.04 24.95
C SER A 115 -25.25 -24.09 23.42
N ASP A 116 -25.64 -23.00 22.76
CA ASP A 116 -25.61 -22.85 21.30
C ASP A 116 -25.04 -21.47 20.93
N GLN A 117 -23.84 -21.45 20.33
CA GLN A 117 -23.11 -20.23 19.94
C GLN A 117 -23.57 -19.66 18.60
N SER A 118 -24.48 -20.35 17.91
CA SER A 118 -24.84 -20.05 16.52
C SER A 118 -25.99 -19.07 16.37
N LEU A 119 -26.71 -18.73 17.45
CA LEU A 119 -27.98 -18.00 17.39
C LEU A 119 -27.92 -16.64 18.11
N CYS A 120 -28.53 -15.65 17.49
CA CYS A 120 -28.48 -14.24 17.83
C CYS A 120 -29.88 -13.63 17.89
N LEU A 121 -30.21 -12.89 18.94
CA LEU A 121 -31.41 -12.06 18.95
C LEU A 121 -31.05 -10.61 18.60
N ASP A 122 -31.76 -10.05 17.63
CA ASP A 122 -31.68 -8.61 17.33
C ASP A 122 -32.55 -7.77 18.28
N SER A 123 -32.59 -6.46 18.07
CA SER A 123 -33.41 -5.51 18.86
C SER A 123 -34.91 -5.77 18.76
N GLN A 124 -35.36 -6.54 17.77
CA GLN A 124 -36.75 -6.94 17.56
C GLN A 124 -37.06 -8.35 18.07
N SER A 125 -36.09 -9.00 18.73
CA SER A 125 -36.19 -10.39 19.19
C SER A 125 -36.36 -11.41 18.06
N LEU A 126 -35.93 -11.08 16.83
CA LEU A 126 -35.81 -12.06 15.75
C LEU A 126 -34.49 -12.82 15.90
N LEU A 127 -34.54 -14.10 15.54
CA LEU A 127 -33.49 -15.06 15.79
C LEU A 127 -32.68 -15.29 14.51
N HIS A 128 -31.41 -14.89 14.53
CA HIS A 128 -30.47 -14.88 13.41
C HIS A 128 -29.33 -15.85 13.66
N GLN A 129 -28.73 -16.39 12.62
CA GLN A 129 -27.49 -17.15 12.69
C GLN A 129 -26.28 -16.22 12.61
N SER A 130 -25.12 -16.64 13.13
CA SER A 130 -23.87 -15.86 12.98
C SER A 130 -23.43 -15.64 11.54
N GLU A 131 -23.94 -16.44 10.60
CA GLU A 131 -23.70 -16.30 9.15
C GLU A 131 -24.72 -15.38 8.47
N ASP A 132 -25.75 -14.93 9.19
CA ASP A 132 -26.75 -14.02 8.65
C ASP A 132 -26.17 -12.60 8.55
N ILE A 133 -26.47 -11.94 7.44
CA ILE A 133 -26.03 -10.57 7.17
C ILE A 133 -26.97 -9.62 7.92
N GLN A 134 -26.39 -8.84 8.84
CA GLN A 134 -27.09 -7.81 9.59
C GLN A 134 -27.32 -6.55 8.73
N LYS A 135 -26.28 -6.09 8.04
CA LYS A 135 -26.33 -4.89 7.20
C LYS A 135 -25.31 -4.95 6.06
N LEU A 136 -25.54 -4.13 5.04
CA LEU A 136 -24.54 -3.87 4.01
C LEU A 136 -23.94 -2.50 4.25
N THR A 137 -22.61 -2.44 4.29
CA THR A 137 -21.86 -1.19 4.42
C THR A 137 -21.24 -0.83 3.08
N LYS A 138 -21.58 0.35 2.56
CA LYS A 138 -20.99 0.86 1.32
C LYS A 138 -19.54 1.25 1.54
N VAL A 139 -18.64 0.74 0.71
CA VAL A 139 -17.22 1.11 0.67
C VAL A 139 -16.93 1.83 -0.64
N THR A 140 -16.36 3.02 -0.53
CA THR A 140 -15.95 3.84 -1.67
C THR A 140 -14.44 4.07 -1.61
N TYR A 141 -13.78 3.84 -2.74
CA TYR A 141 -12.42 4.33 -2.98
C TYR A 141 -12.43 5.37 -4.08
N LYS A 142 -11.72 6.49 -3.88
CA LYS A 142 -11.53 7.55 -4.87
C LYS A 142 -10.23 8.31 -4.64
N LEU A 143 -9.74 9.00 -5.67
CA LEU A 143 -8.70 10.02 -5.47
C LEU A 143 -9.24 11.20 -4.66
N ASN A 144 -8.40 11.77 -3.79
CA ASN A 144 -8.74 12.98 -3.07
C ASN A 144 -8.84 14.15 -4.07
N PRO A 145 -9.99 14.88 -4.13
CA PRO A 145 -10.15 16.01 -5.04
C PRO A 145 -9.24 17.20 -4.70
N ASP A 146 -8.84 17.35 -3.44
CA ASP A 146 -7.95 18.43 -2.99
C ASP A 146 -6.48 18.09 -3.23
N ASP A 147 -6.14 16.80 -3.25
CA ASP A 147 -4.79 16.28 -3.50
C ASP A 147 -4.88 14.96 -4.26
N THR A 148 -4.77 15.02 -5.59
CA THR A 148 -4.91 13.83 -6.46
C THR A 148 -3.85 12.75 -6.19
N THR A 149 -2.85 13.04 -5.35
CA THR A 149 -1.86 12.04 -4.92
C THR A 149 -2.33 11.11 -3.81
N GLN A 150 -3.48 11.39 -3.20
CA GLN A 150 -3.98 10.62 -2.07
C GLN A 150 -5.15 9.72 -2.45
N LEU A 151 -5.13 8.47 -1.98
CA LEU A 151 -6.25 7.54 -2.08
C LEU A 151 -7.13 7.72 -0.86
N LEU A 152 -8.39 8.07 -1.06
CA LEU A 152 -9.37 8.08 0.00
C LEU A 152 -10.14 6.76 0.02
N MET A 153 -10.42 6.29 1.22
CA MET A 153 -11.38 5.23 1.51
C MET A 153 -12.44 5.79 2.46
N LYS A 154 -13.71 5.55 2.15
CA LYS A 154 -14.85 5.79 3.05
C LYS A 154 -15.65 4.50 3.20
N GLU A 155 -16.09 4.22 4.42
CA GLU A 155 -16.79 2.98 4.80
C GLU A 155 -18.04 3.36 5.60
N GLY A 156 -19.22 3.20 4.99
CA GLY A 156 -20.50 3.62 5.57
C GLY A 156 -20.48 5.09 5.98
N LEU A 157 -20.85 5.34 7.23
CA LEU A 157 -20.88 6.66 7.86
C LEU A 157 -19.53 7.08 8.47
N ALA A 158 -18.49 6.26 8.38
CA ALA A 158 -17.19 6.62 8.92
C ALA A 158 -16.58 7.82 8.16
N ALA A 159 -15.74 8.59 8.85
CA ALA A 159 -14.95 9.64 8.23
C ALA A 159 -14.03 9.07 7.13
N SER A 160 -13.87 9.81 6.04
CA SER A 160 -12.92 9.43 4.99
C SER A 160 -11.50 9.39 5.55
N ARG A 161 -10.72 8.41 5.12
CA ARG A 161 -9.31 8.23 5.52
C ARG A 161 -8.41 8.08 4.32
N ILE A 162 -7.20 8.61 4.42
CA ILE A 162 -6.15 8.42 3.41
C ILE A 162 -5.55 7.02 3.60
N VAL A 163 -5.55 6.21 2.55
CA VAL A 163 -5.01 4.84 2.58
C VAL A 163 -3.72 4.68 1.77
N ALA A 164 -3.40 5.64 0.90
CA ALA A 164 -2.12 5.73 0.19
C ALA A 164 -1.82 7.17 -0.20
N HIS A 165 -0.52 7.47 -0.36
CA HIS A 165 -0.01 8.75 -0.86
C HIS A 165 0.75 8.54 -2.19
N GLN A 166 1.14 9.65 -2.82
CA GLN A 166 2.04 9.68 -3.99
C GLN A 166 1.52 8.90 -5.22
N MET A 167 0.19 8.86 -5.37
CA MET A 167 -0.44 8.33 -6.57
C MET A 167 -0.51 9.40 -7.66
N SER A 168 -0.53 8.99 -8.91
CA SER A 168 -0.72 9.88 -10.06
C SER A 168 -1.97 9.56 -10.84
N ASN A 169 -2.37 8.28 -10.86
CA ASN A 169 -3.56 7.84 -11.55
C ASN A 169 -4.16 6.62 -10.86
N LEU A 170 -5.49 6.54 -10.89
CA LEU A 170 -6.27 5.41 -10.44
C LEU A 170 -7.35 5.15 -11.48
N SER A 171 -7.42 3.94 -11.99
CA SER A 171 -8.45 3.52 -12.93
C SER A 171 -9.03 2.19 -12.50
N PHE A 172 -10.35 2.12 -12.53
CA PHE A 172 -11.11 0.90 -12.33
C PHE A 172 -11.82 0.60 -13.63
N ASN A 173 -11.46 -0.51 -14.26
CA ASN A 173 -12.13 -1.00 -15.44
C ASN A 173 -12.81 -2.31 -15.08
N CYS A 174 -13.94 -2.57 -15.72
CA CYS A 174 -14.46 -3.92 -15.73
C CYS A 174 -13.56 -4.77 -16.66
N GLY A 175 -13.19 -5.97 -16.25
CA GLY A 175 -12.18 -6.79 -16.96
C GLY A 175 -12.64 -7.34 -18.31
N CYS A 176 -13.82 -6.97 -18.80
CA CYS A 176 -14.41 -7.47 -20.04
C CYS A 176 -14.61 -6.33 -21.06
N SER A 177 -14.76 -6.69 -22.33
CA SER A 177 -15.02 -5.69 -23.37
C SER A 177 -16.46 -5.15 -23.26
N GLY A 178 -16.61 -3.83 -23.18
CA GLY A 178 -17.91 -3.14 -23.30
C GLY A 178 -18.78 -3.16 -22.05
N CYS A 179 -18.22 -3.45 -20.88
CA CYS A 179 -18.94 -3.35 -19.62
C CYS A 179 -18.81 -1.94 -19.02
N SER A 180 -19.85 -1.52 -18.31
CA SER A 180 -19.88 -0.30 -17.50
C SER A 180 -20.06 -0.60 -16.00
N GLU A 181 -20.36 -1.85 -15.68
CA GLU A 181 -20.62 -2.34 -14.32
C GLU A 181 -20.11 -3.77 -14.18
N VAL A 182 -19.82 -4.18 -12.94
CA VAL A 182 -19.51 -5.58 -12.63
C VAL A 182 -20.80 -6.32 -12.35
N GLY A 183 -20.98 -7.45 -13.00
CA GLY A 183 -22.17 -8.29 -12.82
C GLY A 183 -21.86 -9.75 -13.09
N ASP A 184 -22.89 -10.59 -13.07
CA ASP A 184 -22.73 -12.05 -13.18
C ASP A 184 -22.05 -12.51 -14.47
N ALA A 185 -22.20 -11.74 -15.56
CA ALA A 185 -21.56 -12.00 -16.85
C ALA A 185 -20.09 -11.54 -16.92
N CYS A 186 -19.71 -10.52 -16.13
CA CYS A 186 -18.34 -10.00 -16.06
C CYS A 186 -17.95 -9.75 -14.61
N PRO A 187 -17.54 -10.81 -13.90
CA PRO A 187 -17.27 -10.76 -12.47
C PRO A 187 -15.78 -10.37 -12.24
N PHE A 188 -15.27 -9.38 -12.99
CA PHE A 188 -13.87 -8.98 -12.97
C PHE A 188 -13.75 -7.46 -12.87
N VAL A 189 -12.91 -6.98 -11.95
CA VAL A 189 -12.42 -5.59 -11.92
C VAL A 189 -10.93 -5.62 -12.19
N ASP A 190 -10.49 -4.82 -13.15
CA ASP A 190 -9.10 -4.48 -13.37
C ASP A 190 -8.80 -3.15 -12.66
N ILE A 191 -7.80 -3.16 -11.79
CA ILE A 191 -7.41 -2.02 -10.97
C ILE A 191 -6.03 -1.58 -11.46
N SER A 192 -5.95 -0.39 -12.02
CA SER A 192 -4.68 0.20 -12.46
C SER A 192 -4.35 1.40 -11.60
N LEU A 193 -3.19 1.37 -10.94
CA LEU A 193 -2.69 2.42 -10.07
C LEU A 193 -1.30 2.82 -10.54
N THR A 194 -1.09 4.12 -10.78
CA THR A 194 0.20 4.68 -11.17
C THR A 194 0.68 5.61 -10.06
N THR A 195 1.97 5.59 -9.73
CA THR A 195 2.59 6.52 -8.77
C THR A 195 3.25 7.71 -9.47
N GLU A 196 3.61 8.75 -8.72
CA GLU A 196 4.16 10.01 -9.26
C GLU A 196 5.59 9.87 -9.83
N SER A 197 6.41 8.96 -9.30
CA SER A 197 7.82 8.73 -9.73
C SER A 197 8.01 8.28 -11.20
N GLN A 198 6.99 8.36 -12.06
CA GLN A 198 6.99 7.95 -13.48
C GLN A 198 7.36 6.47 -13.73
N THR A 199 7.43 5.65 -12.67
CA THR A 199 7.49 4.20 -12.79
C THR A 199 6.06 3.69 -12.85
N GLN A 200 5.58 3.38 -14.05
CA GLN A 200 4.27 2.76 -14.22
C GLN A 200 4.28 1.38 -13.55
N HIS A 201 3.47 1.22 -12.51
CA HIS A 201 3.28 -0.04 -11.81
C HIS A 201 1.92 -0.62 -12.17
N THR A 202 1.83 -1.25 -13.35
CA THR A 202 0.62 -2.00 -13.70
C THR A 202 0.58 -3.27 -12.87
N VAL A 203 -0.23 -3.29 -11.82
CA VAL A 203 -0.55 -4.50 -11.06
C VAL A 203 -1.94 -4.94 -11.49
N GLN A 204 -2.02 -5.98 -12.31
CA GLN A 204 -3.29 -6.59 -12.67
C GLN A 204 -3.73 -7.50 -11.51
N SER A 205 -4.58 -7.01 -10.62
CA SER A 205 -5.20 -7.84 -9.59
C SER A 205 -6.40 -8.57 -10.19
N THR A 206 -6.38 -9.90 -10.18
CA THR A 206 -7.55 -10.70 -10.55
C THR A 206 -8.38 -10.93 -9.29
N ILE A 207 -9.54 -10.29 -9.21
CA ILE A 207 -10.50 -10.58 -8.13
C ILE A 207 -11.11 -11.95 -8.43
N ALA A 208 -10.57 -12.99 -7.80
CA ALA A 208 -11.21 -14.29 -7.77
C ALA A 208 -12.38 -14.22 -6.79
N LEU A 209 -13.58 -13.96 -7.31
CA LEU A 209 -14.81 -13.92 -6.53
C LEU A 209 -15.10 -15.29 -5.94
N ARG A 210 -15.15 -15.37 -4.60
CA ARG A 210 -15.96 -16.39 -3.95
C ARG A 210 -17.39 -15.91 -3.98
N ASN A 211 -18.08 -16.23 -5.07
CA ASN A 211 -19.53 -16.10 -5.18
C ASN A 211 -20.19 -17.08 -4.21
N ARG A 212 -20.26 -16.73 -2.92
CA ARG A 212 -21.14 -17.42 -1.99
C ARG A 212 -22.52 -16.83 -2.23
N ASN A 213 -23.40 -17.60 -2.86
CA ASN A 213 -24.83 -17.30 -2.99
C ASN A 213 -25.48 -17.24 -1.60
N ILE A 214 -25.15 -16.22 -0.80
CA ILE A 214 -25.74 -15.95 0.50
C ILE A 214 -26.94 -15.06 0.24
N ALA A 215 -28.13 -15.58 0.50
CA ALA A 215 -29.35 -14.79 0.45
C ALA A 215 -29.39 -13.84 1.64
N LEU A 216 -29.76 -12.58 1.41
CA LEU A 216 -29.94 -11.59 2.48
C LEU A 216 -31.17 -11.97 3.33
N SER A 217 -31.05 -11.91 4.65
CA SER A 217 -32.20 -12.07 5.55
C SER A 217 -33.15 -10.87 5.39
N GLY A 218 -34.46 -11.08 5.61
CA GLY A 218 -35.48 -10.07 5.38
C GLY A 218 -35.31 -8.85 6.30
N THR A 219 -35.46 -7.65 5.73
CA THR A 219 -35.17 -6.32 6.34
C THR A 219 -33.70 -6.03 6.58
N LEU A 220 -32.94 -5.89 5.48
CA LEU A 220 -31.56 -5.44 5.52
C LEU A 220 -31.49 -3.91 5.70
N GLU A 221 -30.69 -3.45 6.65
CA GLU A 221 -30.25 -2.07 6.73
C GLU A 221 -29.07 -1.85 5.77
N VAL A 222 -29.15 -0.83 4.91
CA VAL A 222 -28.04 -0.42 4.05
C VAL A 222 -27.48 0.87 4.60
N GLU A 223 -26.22 0.84 5.00
CA GLU A 223 -25.51 2.00 5.50
C GLU A 223 -24.80 2.69 4.34
N GLU A 224 -25.42 3.77 3.86
CA GLU A 224 -24.85 4.65 2.83
C GLU A 224 -24.52 6.03 3.42
N PRO A 225 -23.44 6.68 2.95
CA PRO A 225 -23.21 8.08 3.24
C PRO A 225 -24.33 8.96 2.66
N GLU A 226 -24.53 10.15 3.24
CA GLU A 226 -25.55 11.09 2.76
C GLU A 226 -25.32 11.48 1.28
N GLU A 227 -26.38 11.83 0.56
CA GLU A 227 -26.24 12.26 -0.83
C GLU A 227 -25.31 13.48 -0.93
N GLY A 228 -24.25 13.37 -1.73
CA GLY A 228 -23.22 14.40 -1.84
C GLY A 228 -22.07 14.25 -0.84
N GLU A 229 -22.18 13.37 0.15
CA GLU A 229 -21.03 12.98 0.94
C GLU A 229 -20.10 12.04 0.16
N PHE A 230 -19.02 12.66 -0.32
CA PHE A 230 -17.88 12.00 -0.95
C PHE A 230 -16.57 12.48 -0.37
#